data_AF-A0A383C8D5-F1
#
_entry.id   AF-A0A383C8D5-F1
#
_cell.length_a   1.000
_cell.length_b   1.000
_cell.length_c   1.000
_cell.angle_alpha   90.00
_cell.angle_beta   90.00
_cell.angle_gamma   90.00
#
_symmetry.space_group_name_H-M   'P 1'
#
loop_
_entity.id
_entity.type
_entity.pdbx_description
1 polymer ?
#
loop_
_entity_poly.entity_id
_entity_poly.type
_entity_poly.pdbx_seq_one_letter_code
_entity_poly.pdbx_strand_id
1 'polypeptide(L)' 'MVDSHECENEGDLIVAAGHLTAQKAAFMMREARGMFLLSTTQQHLRQLGIPLVEPRGGGVQMTPRMGPPFDARRGSQ' A
#
# COMPACT_ATOMS: atom_id res chain seq x y z
N MET A 1 12.76 -2.26 2.58
CA MET A 1 13.31 -2.30 1.21
C MET A 1 13.70 -0.87 0.86
N VAL A 2 14.79 -0.65 0.12
CA VAL A 2 15.16 0.70 -0.33
C VAL A 2 15.19 0.63 -1.84
N ASP A 3 14.43 1.51 -2.52
CA ASP A 3 14.45 1.58 -3.99
C ASP A 3 15.63 2.44 -4.49
N SER A 4 15.85 2.43 -5.80
CA SER A 4 16.91 3.14 -6.50
C SER A 4 16.85 4.65 -6.24
N HIS A 5 18.02 5.28 -6.17
CA HIS A 5 18.17 6.72 -5.89
C HIS A 5 17.53 7.63 -6.96
N GLU A 6 17.34 7.11 -8.18
CA GLU A 6 16.72 7.84 -9.30
C GLU A 6 15.19 7.72 -9.35
N CYS A 7 14.60 6.83 -8.55
CA CYS A 7 13.16 6.60 -8.51
C CYS A 7 12.53 7.35 -7.33
N GLU A 8 12.49 6.73 -6.15
CA GLU A 8 11.89 7.32 -4.95
C GLU A 8 12.93 7.65 -3.86
N ASN A 9 14.08 6.94 -3.82
CA ASN A 9 15.08 7.07 -2.75
C ASN A 9 14.47 6.95 -1.33
N GLU A 10 13.41 6.16 -1.20
CA GLU A 10 12.66 5.92 0.03
C GLU A 10 12.86 4.49 0.56
N GLY A 11 12.56 4.31 1.85
CA GLY A 11 12.67 3.04 2.54
C GLY A 11 11.32 2.52 3.02
N ASP A 12 10.86 1.39 2.48
CA ASP A 12 9.62 0.73 2.90
C ASP A 12 9.82 -0.24 4.07
N LEU A 13 8.95 -0.12 5.08
CA LEU A 13 8.73 -1.17 6.07
C LEU A 13 7.68 -2.15 5.53
N ILE A 14 8.06 -3.42 5.38
CA ILE A 14 7.20 -4.46 4.81
C ILE A 14 6.91 -5.53 5.85
N VAL A 15 5.63 -5.84 6.04
CA VAL A 15 5.14 -6.95 6.86
C VAL A 15 4.10 -7.74 6.08
N ALA A 16 4.21 -9.07 6.08
CA ALA A 16 3.20 -9.92 5.48
C ALA A 16 1.84 -9.70 6.16
N ALA A 17 0.78 -9.45 5.37
CA ALA A 17 -0.53 -9.04 5.86
C ALA A 17 -1.10 -9.99 6.94
N GLY A 18 -0.95 -11.32 6.75
CA GLY A 18 -1.42 -12.32 7.73
C GLY A 18 -0.64 -12.35 9.05
N HIS A 19 0.50 -11.65 9.15
CA HIS A 19 1.32 -11.54 10.36
C HIS A 19 1.36 -10.13 10.93
N LEU A 20 0.53 -9.21 10.39
CA LEU A 20 0.38 -7.87 10.92
C LEU A 20 -0.32 -7.93 12.27
N THR A 21 0.26 -7.25 13.27
CA THR A 21 -0.34 -7.10 14.60
C THR A 21 -0.52 -5.61 14.91
N ALA A 22 -1.40 -5.28 15.85
CA ALA A 22 -1.60 -3.89 16.28
C ALA A 22 -0.29 -3.24 16.76
N GLN A 23 0.57 -3.99 17.47
CA GLN A 23 1.88 -3.50 17.90
C GLN A 23 2.82 -3.16 16.72
N LYS A 24 2.86 -4.03 15.70
CA LYS A 24 3.66 -3.77 14.49
C LYS A 24 3.11 -2.57 13.71
N ALA A 25 1.79 -2.45 13.61
CA ALA A 25 1.14 -1.30 12.96
C ALA A 25 1.43 0.01 13.71
N ALA A 26 1.34 0.02 15.04
CA ALA A 26 1.67 1.17 15.87
C ALA A 26 3.15 1.59 15.72
N PHE A 27 4.06 0.61 15.67
CA PHE A 27 5.48 0.88 15.39
C PHE A 27 5.68 1.53 14.02
N MET A 28 5.07 0.98 12.96
CA MET A 28 5.13 1.54 11.61
C MET A 28 4.58 2.97 11.56
N MET A 29 3.43 3.24 12.19
CA MET A 29 2.85 4.59 12.27
C MET A 29 3.79 5.58 12.97
N ARG A 30 4.44 5.16 14.06
CA ARG A 30 5.31 6.03 14.87
C ARG A 30 6.65 6.32 14.20
N GLU A 31 7.29 5.29 13.65
CA GLU A 31 8.68 5.39 13.16
C GLU A 31 8.76 5.73 11.68
N ALA A 32 7.96 5.09 10.82
CA ALA A 32 8.00 5.34 9.38
C ALA A 32 7.19 6.58 8.98
N ARG A 33 6.12 6.90 9.72
CA ARG A 33 5.26 8.09 9.53
C ARG A 33 4.69 8.26 8.11
N GLY A 34 4.68 7.18 7.33
CA GLY A 34 4.19 7.16 5.97
C GLY A 34 2.75 6.65 5.86
N MET A 35 2.33 6.41 4.62
CA MET A 35 1.03 5.83 4.30
C MET A 35 1.08 4.30 4.45
N PHE A 36 -0.01 3.69 4.92
CA PHE A 36 -0.15 2.23 4.86
C PHE A 36 -0.59 1.82 3.46
N LEU A 37 0.19 0.95 2.82
CA LEU A 37 -0.17 0.30 1.58
C LEU A 37 -0.41 -1.20 1.79
N LEU A 38 -1.43 -1.73 1.11
CA LEU A 38 -1.70 -3.16 1.04
C LEU A 38 -1.36 -3.68 -0.35
N SER A 39 -0.22 -4.38 -0.46
CA SER A 39 0.13 -5.10 -1.69
C SER A 39 -0.79 -6.31 -1.86
N THR A 40 -1.44 -6.39 -3.02
CA THR A 40 -2.38 -7.47 -3.34
C THR A 40 -2.42 -7.76 -4.84
N THR A 41 -3.12 -8.82 -5.23
CA THR A 41 -3.26 -9.20 -6.65
C THR A 41 -4.43 -8.47 -7.30
N GLN A 42 -4.36 -8.28 -8.62
CA GLN A 42 -5.48 -7.73 -9.40
C GLN A 42 -6.76 -8.59 -9.29
N GLN A 43 -6.60 -9.91 -9.14
CA GLN A 43 -7.74 -10.80 -8.89
C GLN A 43 -8.44 -10.47 -7.56
N HIS A 44 -7.68 -10.20 -6.50
CA HIS A 44 -8.25 -9.83 -5.21
C HIS A 44 -8.96 -8.47 -5.28
N LEU A 45 -8.39 -7.48 -5.99
CA LEU A 45 -9.07 -6.20 -6.23
C LEU A 45 -10.42 -6.37 -6.94
N ARG A 46 -10.47 -7.25 -7.96
CA ARG A 46 -11.73 -7.57 -8.66
C ARG A 46 -12.76 -8.23 -7.73
N GLN A 47 -12.33 -9.13 -6.86
CA GLN A 47 -13.22 -9.77 -5.88
C GLN A 47 -13.81 -8.76 -4.89
N LEU A 48 -13.04 -7.74 -4.52
CA LEU A 48 -13.49 -6.66 -3.63
C LEU A 48 -14.23 -5.54 -4.35
N GLY A 49 -14.27 -5.54 -5.68
CA GLY A 49 -14.87 -4.48 -6.48
C GLY A 49 -14.08 -3.16 -6.46
N ILE A 50 -12.78 -3.21 -6.17
CA ILE A 50 -11.91 -2.02 -6.09
C ILE A 50 -11.25 -1.80 -7.47
N PRO A 51 -11.52 -0.69 -8.18
CA PRO A 51 -10.89 -0.41 -9.46
C PRO A 51 -9.45 0.07 -9.28
N LEU A 52 -8.63 -0.05 -10.33
CA LEU A 52 -7.35 0.66 -10.40
C LEU A 52 -7.59 2.13 -10.80
N VAL A 53 -6.81 3.03 -10.22
CA VAL A 53 -6.78 4.44 -10.61
C VAL A 53 -6.00 4.58 -11.91
N GLU A 54 -6.56 5.30 -12.87
CA GLU A 54 -5.86 5.60 -14.12
C GLU A 54 -4.70 6.57 -13.87
N PRO A 55 -3.52 6.34 -14.50
CA PRO A 55 -2.40 7.26 -14.39
C PRO A 55 -2.76 8.67 -14.85
N ARG A 56 -2.40 9.69 -14.07
CA ARG A 56 -2.54 11.10 -14.48
C ARG A 56 -1.15 11.70 -14.75
N GLY A 57 -0.81 11.86 -16.02
CA GLY A 57 0.49 12.39 -16.45
C GLY A 57 1.67 11.43 -16.21
N GLY A 58 2.84 11.70 -16.79
CA GLY A 58 4.09 10.99 -16.51
C GLY A 58 4.26 9.57 -17.10
N GLY A 59 3.21 8.97 -17.65
CA GLY A 59 3.24 7.64 -18.23
C GLY A 59 3.19 6.51 -17.18
N VAL A 60 2.82 5.31 -17.62
CA VAL A 60 2.52 4.14 -16.75
C VAL A 60 3.73 3.71 -15.89
N GLN A 61 4.95 4.04 -16.31
CA GLN A 61 6.17 3.58 -15.68
C GLN A 61 6.55 4.38 -14.41
N MET A 62 6.05 5.60 -14.29
CA MET A 62 6.33 6.51 -13.16
C MET A 62 5.13 6.66 -12.21
N THR A 63 3.96 6.09 -12.56
CA THR A 63 2.76 6.17 -11.72
C THR A 63 2.53 4.83 -11.01
N PRO A 64 2.56 4.78 -9.66
CA PRO A 64 2.22 3.58 -8.92
C PRO A 64 0.82 3.07 -9.28
N ARG A 65 0.70 1.77 -9.54
CA ARG A 65 -0.60 1.14 -9.80
C ARG A 65 -1.37 0.96 -8.50
N MET A 66 -2.15 1.97 -8.15
CA MET A 66 -2.95 2.00 -6.93
C MET A 66 -4.44 1.89 -7.23
N GLY A 67 -5.20 1.31 -6.29
CA GLY A 67 -6.64 1.53 -6.19
C GLY A 67 -6.94 2.80 -5.38
N PRO A 68 -8.21 3.23 -5.27
CA PRO A 68 -8.58 4.29 -4.35
C PRO A 68 -8.30 3.89 -2.90
N PRO A 69 -8.08 4.87 -1.99
CA PRO A 69 -8.07 4.61 -0.55
C PRO A 69 -9.36 3.91 -0.12
N PHE A 70 -9.26 3.00 0.84
CA PHE A 70 -10.40 2.26 1.35
C PHE A 70 -10.28 2.08 2.87
N ASP A 71 -11.42 1.95 3.52
CA ASP A 71 -11.54 1.64 4.93
C ASP A 71 -12.34 0.35 5.14
N ALA A 72 -12.09 -0.32 6.26
CA ALA A 72 -12.87 -1.48 6.64
C ALA A 72 -14.32 -1.05 6.96
N ARG A 73 -15.29 -1.69 6.30
CA ARG A 73 -16.72 -1.44 6.57
C ARG A 73 -17.13 -1.83 8.00
N ARG A 74 -16.38 -2.73 8.64
CA ARG A 74 -16.59 -3.23 10.01
C ARG A 74 -15.23 -3.45 10.67
N GLY A 75 -15.15 -3.25 11.98
CA GLY A 75 -13.95 -3.58 12.75
C GLY A 75 -13.71 -5.09 12.83
N SER A 76 -12.46 -5.49 13.07
CA SER A 76 -12.13 -6.85 13.49
C SER A 76 -12.71 -7.08 14.90
N GLN A 77 -13.43 -8.19 15.10
CA GLN A 77 -13.87 -8.60 16.44
C GLN A 77 -12.71 -9.00 17.33
#